data_AF-A0A7X7NGL9-F1
#
_entry.id   AF-A0A7X7NGL9-F1
#
_cell.length_a   1.000
_cell.length_b   1.000
_cell.length_c   1.000
_cell.angle_alpha   90.00
_cell.angle_beta   90.00
_cell.angle_gamma   90.00
#
_symmetry.space_group_name_H-M   'P 1'
#
loop_
_entity.id
_entity.type
_entity.pdbx_description
1 polymer ?
#
loop_
_entity_poly.entity_id
_entity_poly.type
_entity_poly.pdbx_seq_one_letter_code
_entity_poly.pdbx_strand_id
1 'polypeptide(L)'
;MKHVVVLIISLFLAGCGLEFPDRYDRVDNDRVRPLVFVYDNKGLAEGAPGDTVTLHAYFAGEPARNIQWTILPAMLVRAFGVDAYRDTIPLQSIVVAESYAQYSGGLTDSAVISLMIPRDIIRNEFANVSTIGSLLPLQVRESVPDKLLNVSPVKVIDMLDFLASRPPGVDSSVVDSALKALAGENASDHIPFLLQALSVTMKVLSTVNDKYKVESLFTIRYNSAVSYLNSTVPVNRNPVIEWSRLYKVKGTSVNSFDPAKNASLVDQVYSMDEVYRDTVVIEDGYSYFLAADSGTHSLDYGMSMNSGQMSQESFIYEWFYRNDDFLESADPEKLIVLEKSPGSKFVKLLPPIDRRMKHFSLWLVTYDTFMGERLRPVGFCFRAMHGVIAYR
;
A
#
# COMPACT_ATOMS: atom_id res chain seq x y z
N MET A 1 18.00 -41.62 14.74
CA MET A 1 17.77 -40.59 15.79
C MET A 1 18.00 -39.16 15.31
N LYS A 2 19.18 -38.78 14.79
CA LYS A 2 19.44 -37.38 14.35
C LYS A 2 18.46 -36.85 13.28
N HIS A 3 18.07 -37.66 12.30
CA HIS A 3 17.12 -37.23 11.25
C HIS A 3 15.68 -37.03 11.75
N VAL A 4 15.28 -37.76 12.79
CA VAL A 4 13.94 -37.62 13.40
C VAL A 4 13.87 -36.32 14.22
N VAL A 5 14.95 -35.97 14.92
CA VAL A 5 15.06 -34.72 15.68
C VAL A 5 15.04 -33.51 14.74
N VAL A 6 15.73 -33.58 13.59
CA VAL A 6 15.68 -32.50 12.58
C VAL A 6 14.29 -32.34 11.98
N LEU A 7 13.59 -33.43 11.64
CA LEU A 7 12.22 -33.36 11.11
C LEU A 7 11.24 -32.75 12.13
N ILE A 8 11.36 -33.14 13.41
CA ILE A 8 10.51 -32.63 14.49
C ILE A 8 10.80 -31.14 14.74
N ILE A 9 12.07 -30.72 14.77
CA ILE A 9 12.43 -29.31 14.91
C ILE A 9 11.94 -28.50 13.70
N SER A 10 12.04 -29.03 12.48
CA SER A 10 11.49 -28.38 11.28
C SER A 10 9.97 -28.27 11.32
N LEU A 11 9.26 -29.26 11.88
CA LEU A 11 7.80 -29.22 12.09
C LEU A 11 7.40 -28.21 13.19
N PHE A 12 8.17 -28.10 14.27
CA PHE A 12 7.96 -27.09 15.30
C PHE A 12 8.28 -25.67 14.81
N LEU A 13 9.30 -25.50 13.96
CA LEU A 13 9.62 -24.22 13.32
C LEU A 13 8.62 -23.84 12.22
N ALA A 14 8.06 -24.81 11.49
CA ALA A 14 6.97 -24.58 10.55
C ALA A 14 5.64 -24.27 11.25
N GLY A 15 5.40 -24.85 12.43
CA GLY A 15 4.19 -24.64 13.24
C GLY A 15 4.18 -23.36 14.08
N CYS A 16 5.33 -22.70 14.27
CA CYS A 16 5.43 -21.46 15.07
C CYS A 16 5.68 -20.19 14.24
N GLY A 17 5.67 -20.28 12.89
CA GLY A 17 6.06 -19.16 12.02
C GLY A 17 4.96 -18.58 11.13
N LEU A 18 3.80 -19.23 11.04
CA LEU A 18 2.70 -18.83 10.15
C LEU A 18 1.36 -19.11 10.84
N GLU A 19 1.06 -18.40 11.93
CA GLU A 19 -0.33 -18.07 12.19
C GLU A 19 -0.76 -17.14 11.04
N PHE A 20 -1.29 -17.72 9.96
CA PHE A 20 -2.16 -16.93 9.10
C PHE A 20 -3.36 -16.59 9.98
N PRO A 21 -3.65 -15.31 10.24
CA PRO A 21 -4.89 -14.98 10.90
C PRO A 21 -6.02 -15.47 10.00
N ASP A 22 -6.67 -16.57 10.39
CA ASP A 22 -7.85 -17.12 9.71
C ASP A 22 -9.05 -16.15 9.82
N ARG A 23 -8.92 -15.11 10.65
CA ARG A 23 -9.89 -14.04 10.88
C ARG A 23 -9.29 -12.70 10.47
N TYR A 24 -10.08 -11.89 9.78
CA TYR A 24 -9.73 -10.50 9.50
C TYR A 24 -9.80 -9.64 10.77
N ASP A 25 -9.12 -8.49 10.75
CA ASP A 25 -8.99 -7.63 11.93
C ASP A 25 -10.31 -6.95 12.29
N ARG A 26 -10.82 -7.28 13.49
CA ARG A 26 -11.96 -6.61 14.12
C ARG A 26 -11.51 -5.24 14.64
N VAL A 27 -12.31 -4.21 14.36
CA VAL A 27 -12.15 -2.88 14.92
C VAL A 27 -13.00 -2.77 16.18
N ASP A 28 -12.35 -2.54 17.32
CA ASP A 28 -12.99 -2.33 18.61
C ASP A 28 -13.18 -0.84 18.89
N ASN A 29 -14.18 -0.48 19.71
CA ASN A 29 -14.50 0.93 20.04
C ASN A 29 -13.61 1.53 21.14
N ASP A 30 -12.77 0.73 21.79
CA ASP A 30 -11.94 1.12 22.93
C ASP A 30 -10.51 1.57 22.54
N ARG A 31 -10.18 1.50 21.25
CA ARG A 31 -8.89 1.90 20.71
C ARG A 31 -9.01 2.55 19.34
N VAL A 32 -8.11 3.50 19.05
CA VAL A 32 -7.95 4.01 17.69
C VAL A 32 -7.28 2.92 16.86
N ARG A 33 -7.93 2.53 15.76
CA ARG A 33 -7.37 1.62 14.76
C ARG A 33 -6.95 2.42 13.53
N PRO A 34 -5.66 2.50 13.17
CA PRO A 34 -5.27 2.96 11.86
C PRO A 34 -5.73 1.96 10.80
N LEU A 35 -6.38 2.46 9.75
CA LEU A 35 -6.84 1.66 8.62
C LEU A 35 -5.81 1.71 7.50
N VAL A 36 -5.51 2.91 6.99
CA VAL A 36 -4.56 3.09 5.88
C VAL A 36 -4.09 4.54 5.77
N PHE A 37 -2.86 4.71 5.27
CA PHE A 37 -2.28 6.00 4.88
C PHE A 37 -2.10 5.97 3.36
N VAL A 38 -2.86 6.79 2.64
CA VAL A 38 -2.82 6.89 1.19
C VAL A 38 -2.04 8.14 0.80
N TYR A 39 -0.99 7.97 -0.01
CA TYR A 39 -0.24 9.09 -0.58
C TYR A 39 -0.71 9.31 -2.01
N ASP A 40 -1.22 10.51 -2.30
CA ASP A 40 -1.65 10.90 -3.63
C ASP A 40 -0.81 12.05 -4.16
N ASN A 41 -0.21 11.81 -5.32
CA ASN A 41 0.45 12.82 -6.14
C ASN A 41 -0.18 12.82 -7.52
N LYS A 42 -1.40 13.40 -7.62
CA LYS A 42 -2.16 13.47 -8.88
C LYS A 42 -2.44 12.07 -9.45
N GLY A 43 -2.86 11.14 -8.59
CA GLY A 43 -3.14 9.74 -8.93
C GLY A 43 -1.93 8.80 -8.82
N LEU A 44 -0.72 9.33 -8.55
CA LEU A 44 0.47 8.51 -8.32
C LEU A 44 0.67 8.19 -6.84
N ALA A 45 1.16 6.98 -6.55
CA ALA A 45 1.55 6.52 -5.22
C ALA A 45 3.00 6.94 -4.84
N GLU A 46 3.62 7.79 -5.67
CA GLU A 46 5.01 8.19 -5.57
C GLU A 46 5.18 9.69 -5.80
N GLY A 47 6.31 10.22 -5.35
CA GLY A 47 6.67 11.61 -5.57
C GLY A 47 8.14 11.79 -5.92
N ALA A 48 8.42 12.80 -6.73
CA ALA A 48 9.77 13.23 -7.05
C ALA A 48 10.19 14.41 -6.15
N PRO A 49 11.50 14.69 -6.03
CA PRO A 49 11.96 15.87 -5.30
C PRO A 49 11.30 17.16 -5.79
N GLY A 50 10.72 17.93 -4.87
CA GLY A 50 9.97 19.15 -5.17
C GLY A 50 8.47 18.97 -5.46
N ASP A 51 7.97 17.74 -5.59
CA ASP A 51 6.53 17.48 -5.72
C ASP A 51 5.79 17.83 -4.41
N THR A 52 4.50 18.09 -4.55
CA THR A 52 3.56 18.18 -3.42
C THR A 52 2.69 16.93 -3.41
N VAL A 53 2.75 16.18 -2.30
CA VAL A 53 2.03 14.92 -2.11
C VAL A 53 0.99 15.10 -1.01
N THR A 54 -0.21 14.62 -1.24
CA THR A 54 -1.29 14.64 -0.24
C THR A 54 -1.35 13.32 0.47
N LEU A 55 -1.17 13.33 1.79
CA LEU A 55 -1.40 12.18 2.66
C LEU A 55 -2.84 12.21 3.16
N HIS A 56 -3.58 11.12 2.93
CA HIS A 56 -4.86 10.83 3.54
C HIS A 56 -4.70 9.69 4.55
N ALA A 57 -4.92 9.96 5.83
CA ALA A 57 -4.89 8.95 6.87
C ALA A 57 -6.31 8.64 7.35
N TYR A 58 -6.66 7.36 7.40
CA TYR A 58 -7.98 6.88 7.81
C TYR A 58 -7.89 6.06 9.09
N PHE A 59 -8.83 6.31 10.00
CA PHE A 59 -8.92 5.69 11.32
C PHE A 59 -10.34 5.22 11.61
N ALA A 60 -10.47 4.21 12.46
CA ALA A 60 -11.74 3.76 13.02
C ALA A 60 -11.60 3.35 14.49
N GLY A 61 -12.70 2.95 15.12
CA GLY A 61 -12.74 2.59 16.54
C GLY A 61 -12.99 3.80 17.42
N GLU A 62 -12.14 4.00 18.43
CA GLU A 62 -12.13 5.22 19.25
C GLU A 62 -11.91 6.45 18.34
N PRO A 63 -12.64 7.57 18.54
CA PRO A 63 -12.45 8.76 17.73
C PRO A 63 -11.00 9.27 17.75
N ALA A 64 -10.43 9.47 16.57
CA ALA A 64 -9.08 9.98 16.38
C ALA A 64 -9.08 11.50 16.61
N ARG A 65 -8.76 11.93 17.83
CA ARG A 65 -8.59 13.33 18.23
C ARG A 65 -7.09 13.63 18.39
N ASN A 66 -6.72 14.90 18.41
CA ASN A 66 -5.36 15.36 18.73
C ASN A 66 -4.25 14.61 17.95
N ILE A 67 -4.31 14.62 16.62
CA ILE A 67 -3.32 13.91 15.80
C ILE A 67 -2.04 14.76 15.68
N GLN A 68 -0.95 14.25 16.23
CA GLN A 68 0.38 14.87 16.12
C GLN A 68 1.20 14.15 15.06
N TRP A 69 1.84 14.90 14.17
CA TRP A 69 2.62 14.36 13.05
C TRP A 69 4.12 14.57 13.27
N THR A 70 4.92 13.63 12.82
CA THR A 70 6.39 13.73 12.76
C THR A 70 6.87 13.09 11.48
N ILE A 71 7.77 13.76 10.76
CA ILE A 71 8.27 13.28 9.47
C ILE A 71 9.79 13.15 9.54
N LEU A 72 10.28 12.00 9.09
CA LEU A 72 11.69 11.65 9.10
C LEU A 72 12.14 11.38 7.65
N PRO A 73 12.95 12.26 7.04
CA PRO A 73 13.27 12.26 5.60
C PRO A 73 14.32 11.22 5.17
N ALA A 74 15.02 10.58 6.10
CA ALA A 74 16.08 9.64 5.77
C ALA A 74 16.10 8.47 6.77
N MET A 75 15.85 7.26 6.26
CA MET A 75 16.13 6.02 6.96
C MET A 75 17.37 5.36 6.38
N LEU A 76 18.43 5.29 7.19
CA LEU A 76 19.51 4.35 6.94
C LEU A 76 18.99 2.94 7.28
N VAL A 77 18.46 2.23 6.29
CA VAL A 77 18.18 0.80 6.41
C VAL A 77 19.52 0.07 6.49
N ARG A 78 20.08 -0.07 7.69
CA ARG A 78 21.23 -0.95 7.92
C ARG A 78 20.75 -2.39 7.89
N ALA A 79 21.57 -3.31 7.37
CA ALA A 79 21.29 -4.73 7.19
C ALA A 79 20.87 -5.52 8.46
N PHE A 80 20.80 -4.87 9.63
CA PHE A 80 20.49 -5.46 10.93
C PHE A 80 19.37 -4.74 11.70
N GLY A 81 18.49 -3.98 11.03
CA GLY A 81 17.20 -3.54 11.61
C GLY A 81 17.28 -2.48 12.72
N VAL A 82 18.38 -1.73 12.81
CA VAL A 82 18.45 -0.54 13.66
C VAL A 82 18.37 0.70 12.77
N ASP A 83 17.21 1.34 12.76
CA ASP A 83 16.97 2.60 12.06
C ASP A 83 17.80 3.70 12.73
N ALA A 84 18.79 4.23 12.02
CA ALA A 84 19.49 5.44 12.43
C ALA A 84 18.96 6.60 11.59
N TYR A 85 18.31 7.57 12.24
CA TYR A 85 17.84 8.79 11.60
C TYR A 85 18.97 9.81 11.56
N ARG A 86 19.33 10.24 10.35
CA ARG A 86 20.46 11.17 10.15
C ARG A 86 20.08 12.62 10.46
N ASP A 87 18.85 13.00 10.13
CA ASP A 87 18.34 14.36 10.25
C ASP A 87 16.83 14.38 10.56
N THR A 88 16.38 15.30 11.42
CA THR A 88 14.96 15.61 11.61
C THR A 88 14.65 16.91 10.89
N ILE A 89 13.75 16.88 9.91
CA ILE A 89 13.24 18.09 9.27
C ILE A 89 12.02 18.57 10.08
N PRO A 90 11.96 19.84 10.50
CA PRO A 90 10.77 20.38 11.15
C PRO A 90 9.54 20.16 10.26
N LEU A 91 8.46 19.64 10.83
CA LEU A 91 7.22 19.39 10.08
C LEU A 91 6.75 20.65 9.32
N GLN A 92 6.91 21.82 9.94
CA GLN A 92 6.48 23.11 9.40
C GLN A 92 7.24 23.51 8.12
N SER A 93 8.43 22.96 7.86
CA SER A 93 9.17 23.29 6.63
C SER A 93 8.76 22.45 5.42
N ILE A 94 7.96 21.40 5.61
CA ILE A 94 7.51 20.50 4.54
C ILE A 94 5.99 20.49 4.38
N VAL A 95 5.23 20.83 5.43
CA VAL A 95 3.77 20.91 5.32
C VAL A 95 3.39 22.16 4.55
N VAL A 96 2.53 21.99 3.54
CA VAL A 96 1.92 23.12 2.83
C VAL A 96 0.98 23.85 3.80
N ALA A 97 1.16 25.16 3.93
CA ALA A 97 0.35 25.99 4.82
C ALA A 97 -1.15 25.78 4.53
N GLU A 98 -1.95 25.69 5.60
CA GLU A 98 -3.41 25.53 5.54
C GLU A 98 -3.92 24.26 4.85
N SER A 99 -3.04 23.31 4.49
CA SER A 99 -3.45 22.03 3.88
C SER A 99 -4.04 21.02 4.85
N TYR A 100 -3.86 21.22 6.16
CA TYR A 100 -4.33 20.29 7.17
C TYR A 100 -5.84 20.36 7.34
N ALA A 101 -6.52 19.24 7.14
CA ALA A 101 -7.94 19.07 7.44
C ALA A 101 -8.15 17.78 8.23
N GLN A 102 -9.02 17.84 9.25
CA GLN A 102 -9.41 16.68 10.04
C GLN A 102 -10.93 16.53 10.01
N TYR A 103 -11.38 15.31 9.76
CA TYR A 103 -12.78 14.93 9.73
C TYR A 103 -12.99 13.86 10.79
N SER A 104 -13.58 14.25 11.91
CA SER A 104 -13.75 13.37 13.08
C SER A 104 -15.20 13.31 13.54
N GLY A 105 -15.60 12.20 14.16
CA GLY A 105 -16.92 12.03 14.79
C GLY A 105 -17.91 11.24 13.94
N GLY A 106 -17.42 10.51 12.94
CA GLY A 106 -18.21 9.58 12.13
C GLY A 106 -17.90 8.11 12.46
N LEU A 107 -18.31 7.21 11.57
CA LEU A 107 -17.92 5.80 11.65
C LEU A 107 -16.47 5.59 11.18
N THR A 108 -15.96 6.52 10.36
CA THR A 108 -14.58 6.58 9.87
C THR A 108 -14.06 8.00 10.07
N ASP A 109 -12.97 8.13 10.82
CA ASP A 109 -12.28 9.41 10.97
C ASP A 109 -11.16 9.52 9.94
N SER A 110 -10.85 10.74 9.49
CA SER A 110 -9.74 10.97 8.57
C SER A 110 -8.99 12.27 8.82
N ALA A 111 -7.73 12.29 8.39
CA ALA A 111 -6.90 13.49 8.35
C ALA A 111 -6.22 13.60 7.00
N VAL A 112 -6.14 14.81 6.48
CA VAL A 112 -5.52 15.14 5.20
C VAL A 112 -4.44 16.18 5.43
N ILE A 113 -3.26 15.98 4.85
CA ILE A 113 -2.14 16.92 4.91
C ILE A 113 -1.36 16.89 3.61
N SER A 114 -0.99 18.05 3.07
CA SER A 114 -0.12 18.12 1.89
C SER A 114 1.32 18.42 2.31
N LEU A 115 2.25 17.65 1.73
CA LEU A 115 3.67 17.66 2.04
C LEU A 115 4.46 18.00 0.77
N MET A 116 5.30 19.02 0.84
CA MET A 116 6.29 19.34 -0.19
C MET A 116 7.56 18.53 0.04
N ILE A 117 7.92 17.69 -0.93
CA ILE A 117 9.14 16.88 -0.86
C ILE A 117 10.35 17.80 -1.00
N PRO A 118 11.33 17.76 -0.06
CA PRO A 118 12.55 18.55 -0.19
C PRO A 118 13.30 18.20 -1.48
N ARG A 119 13.74 19.23 -2.22
CA ARG A 119 14.41 19.05 -3.53
C ARG A 119 15.75 18.33 -3.44
N ASP A 120 16.40 18.40 -2.29
CA ASP A 120 17.73 17.86 -2.02
C ASP A 120 17.70 16.51 -1.29
N ILE A 121 16.51 15.93 -1.02
CA ILE A 121 16.38 14.72 -0.19
C ILE A 121 17.18 13.52 -0.72
N ILE A 122 17.07 13.23 -2.03
CA ILE A 122 17.84 12.15 -2.67
C ILE A 122 19.33 12.51 -2.72
N ARG A 123 19.66 13.76 -3.02
CA ARG A 123 21.04 14.25 -3.10
C ARG A 123 21.77 14.10 -1.77
N ASN A 124 21.14 14.48 -0.67
CA ASN A 124 21.73 14.43 0.67
C ASN A 124 21.95 13.00 1.14
N GLU A 125 21.03 12.07 0.81
CA GLU A 125 21.17 10.65 1.14
C GLU A 125 22.40 10.04 0.46
N PHE A 126 22.63 10.35 -0.82
CA PHE A 126 23.72 9.75 -1.61
C PHE A 126 25.00 10.60 -1.70
N ALA A 127 25.10 11.71 -0.97
CA ALA A 127 26.23 12.64 -1.04
C ALA A 127 27.60 11.99 -0.75
N ASN A 128 27.60 10.96 0.11
CA ASN A 128 28.83 10.25 0.53
C ASN A 128 29.05 8.92 -0.21
N VAL A 129 28.19 8.57 -1.17
CA VAL A 129 28.35 7.34 -1.95
C VAL A 129 29.29 7.61 -3.12
N SER A 130 30.35 6.81 -3.25
CA SER A 130 31.40 7.05 -4.24
C SER A 130 30.97 6.69 -5.67
N THR A 131 30.24 5.59 -5.85
CA THR A 131 29.88 5.07 -7.18
C THR A 131 28.48 4.46 -7.23
N ILE A 132 27.80 4.57 -8.37
CA ILE A 132 26.50 3.92 -8.63
C ILE A 132 26.61 2.41 -8.46
N GLY A 133 27.72 1.81 -8.90
CA GLY A 133 27.94 0.38 -8.80
C GLY A 133 27.75 -0.12 -7.37
N SER A 134 28.16 0.66 -6.35
CA SER A 134 27.98 0.28 -4.95
C SER A 134 26.50 0.15 -4.51
N LEU A 135 25.57 0.80 -5.20
CA LEU A 135 24.12 0.78 -4.92
C LEU A 135 23.38 -0.37 -5.61
N LEU A 136 23.99 -0.98 -6.63
CA LEU A 136 23.36 -2.03 -7.43
C LEU A 136 23.68 -3.43 -6.90
N PRO A 137 22.73 -4.39 -6.92
CA PRO A 137 23.00 -5.81 -6.69
C PRO A 137 23.99 -6.35 -7.72
N LEU A 138 24.77 -7.37 -7.34
CA LEU A 138 25.81 -7.95 -8.19
C LEU A 138 25.27 -8.40 -9.55
N GLN A 139 24.09 -8.99 -9.58
CA GLN A 139 23.41 -9.49 -10.78
C GLN A 139 23.07 -8.37 -11.78
N VAL A 140 22.80 -7.16 -11.29
CA VAL A 140 22.53 -5.98 -12.14
C VAL A 140 23.83 -5.34 -12.60
N ARG A 141 24.89 -5.40 -11.79
CA ARG A 141 26.17 -4.79 -12.19
C ARG A 141 26.71 -5.40 -13.47
N GLU A 142 26.53 -6.69 -13.68
CA GLU A 142 26.98 -7.39 -14.90
C GLU A 142 26.27 -6.92 -16.18
N SER A 143 25.07 -6.37 -16.07
CA SER A 143 24.31 -5.86 -17.20
C SER A 143 24.46 -4.35 -17.41
N VAL A 144 25.10 -3.63 -16.47
CA VAL A 144 25.26 -2.18 -16.52
C VAL A 144 26.67 -1.81 -17.00
N PRO A 145 26.83 -0.89 -17.96
CA PRO A 145 28.14 -0.49 -18.47
C PRO A 145 29.10 0.03 -17.38
N ASP A 146 30.37 -0.38 -17.44
CA ASP A 146 31.42 0.03 -16.48
C ASP A 146 31.52 1.54 -16.31
N LYS A 147 31.29 2.28 -17.40
CA LYS A 147 31.29 3.75 -17.37
C LYS A 147 30.24 4.28 -16.38
N LEU A 148 29.03 3.71 -16.38
CA LEU A 148 27.94 4.10 -15.50
C LEU A 148 28.17 3.61 -14.06
N LEU A 149 28.68 2.40 -13.88
CA LEU A 149 28.99 1.83 -12.57
C LEU A 149 29.97 2.70 -11.77
N ASN A 150 30.91 3.35 -12.44
CA ASN A 150 31.96 4.17 -11.81
C ASN A 150 31.59 5.65 -11.66
N VAL A 151 30.40 6.07 -12.08
CA VAL A 151 29.92 7.45 -11.90
C VAL A 151 29.43 7.64 -10.47
N SER A 152 29.72 8.81 -9.88
CA SER A 152 29.19 9.21 -8.57
C SER A 152 27.67 9.45 -8.66
N PRO A 153 26.85 8.96 -7.71
CA PRO A 153 25.41 9.18 -7.69
C PRO A 153 24.98 10.63 -7.87
N VAL A 154 25.71 11.58 -7.25
CA VAL A 154 25.44 13.02 -7.37
C VAL A 154 25.41 13.51 -8.81
N LYS A 155 26.31 13.02 -9.68
CA LYS A 155 26.33 13.38 -11.11
C LYS A 155 25.12 12.84 -11.87
N VAL A 156 24.66 11.64 -11.49
CA VAL A 156 23.43 11.07 -12.07
C VAL A 156 22.23 11.88 -11.60
N ILE A 157 22.20 12.28 -10.33
CA ILE A 157 21.16 13.15 -9.76
C ILE A 157 21.15 14.52 -10.45
N ASP A 158 22.31 15.15 -10.70
CA ASP A 158 22.38 16.41 -11.47
C ASP A 158 21.73 16.29 -12.86
N MET A 159 21.96 15.16 -13.53
CA MET A 159 21.34 14.85 -14.81
C MET A 159 19.82 14.65 -14.66
N LEU A 160 19.38 13.90 -13.65
CA LEU A 160 17.95 13.67 -13.40
C LEU A 160 17.22 14.97 -13.02
N ASP A 161 17.82 15.84 -12.20
CA ASP A 161 17.30 17.17 -11.86
C ASP A 161 17.16 18.03 -13.13
N PHE A 162 18.19 18.03 -13.99
CA PHE A 162 18.15 18.73 -15.26
C PHE A 162 17.01 18.21 -16.14
N LEU A 163 16.86 16.88 -16.27
CA LEU A 163 15.80 16.27 -17.07
C LEU A 163 14.42 16.57 -16.48
N ALA A 164 14.21 16.36 -15.17
CA ALA A 164 12.96 16.64 -14.47
C ALA A 164 12.53 18.12 -14.56
N SER A 165 13.48 19.05 -14.71
CA SER A 165 13.18 20.48 -14.88
C SER A 165 12.65 20.84 -16.27
N ARG A 166 12.72 19.92 -17.24
CA ARG A 166 12.28 20.16 -18.62
C ARG A 166 10.78 19.96 -18.76
N PRO A 167 10.08 20.82 -19.54
CA PRO A 167 8.70 20.58 -19.89
C PRO A 167 8.53 19.24 -20.63
N PRO A 168 7.41 18.52 -20.42
CA PRO A 168 7.03 17.42 -21.30
C PRO A 168 6.99 17.91 -22.76
N GLY A 169 7.69 17.22 -23.68
CA GLY A 169 7.77 17.61 -25.09
C GLY A 169 9.08 18.29 -25.53
N VAL A 170 10.10 18.34 -24.68
CA VAL A 170 11.48 18.61 -25.12
C VAL A 170 11.96 17.52 -26.08
N ASP A 171 12.73 17.92 -27.11
CA ASP A 171 13.27 17.07 -28.16
C ASP A 171 13.94 15.81 -27.60
N SER A 172 13.40 14.65 -27.96
CA SER A 172 13.87 13.32 -27.53
C SER A 172 15.33 13.08 -27.88
N SER A 173 15.87 13.78 -28.90
CA SER A 173 17.28 13.68 -29.29
C SER A 173 18.25 14.26 -28.25
N VAL A 174 17.87 15.32 -27.52
CA VAL A 174 18.71 15.94 -26.48
C VAL A 174 18.77 15.04 -25.25
N VAL A 175 17.62 14.45 -24.90
CA VAL A 175 17.49 13.47 -23.83
C VAL A 175 18.30 12.22 -24.15
N ASP A 176 18.11 11.66 -25.34
CA ASP A 176 18.84 10.47 -25.81
C ASP A 176 20.35 10.71 -25.82
N SER A 177 20.79 11.89 -26.30
CA SER A 177 22.21 12.27 -26.28
C SER A 177 22.77 12.38 -24.86
N ALA A 178 22.02 12.95 -23.92
CA ALA A 178 22.45 13.05 -22.52
C ALA A 178 22.57 11.67 -21.86
N LEU A 179 21.60 10.79 -22.11
CA LEU A 179 21.61 9.42 -21.62
C LEU A 179 22.76 8.60 -22.24
N LYS A 180 22.95 8.69 -23.56
CA LYS A 180 24.07 8.06 -24.27
C LYS A 180 25.43 8.56 -23.80
N ALA A 181 25.56 9.85 -23.50
CA ALA A 181 26.78 10.39 -22.91
C ALA A 181 27.08 9.75 -21.55
N LEU A 182 26.05 9.46 -20.75
CA LEU A 182 26.18 8.83 -19.44
C LEU A 182 26.50 7.33 -19.53
N ALA A 183 25.77 6.58 -20.34
CA ALA A 183 25.78 5.11 -20.30
C ALA A 183 25.93 4.40 -21.66
N GLY A 184 26.14 5.12 -22.77
CA GLY A 184 26.32 4.54 -24.11
C GLY A 184 25.01 4.22 -24.84
N GLU A 185 25.10 3.51 -25.97
CA GLU A 185 23.99 3.31 -26.93
C GLU A 185 22.75 2.57 -26.37
N ASN A 186 22.83 1.95 -25.18
CA ASN A 186 21.71 1.28 -24.50
C ASN A 186 21.32 1.94 -23.17
N ALA A 187 21.67 3.23 -22.98
CA ALA A 187 21.46 3.91 -21.71
C ALA A 187 20.00 3.91 -21.24
N SER A 188 19.05 3.96 -22.17
CA SER A 188 17.61 3.89 -21.93
C SER A 188 17.20 2.69 -21.11
N ASP A 189 17.82 1.53 -21.37
CA ASP A 189 17.46 0.24 -20.77
C ASP A 189 17.91 0.15 -19.31
N HIS A 190 18.87 0.99 -18.92
CA HIS A 190 19.43 1.03 -17.57
C HIS A 190 18.78 2.09 -16.67
N ILE A 191 18.00 3.01 -17.24
CA ILE A 191 17.33 4.08 -16.48
C ILE A 191 16.47 3.52 -15.34
N PRO A 192 15.62 2.49 -15.53
CA PRO A 192 14.79 1.98 -14.43
C PRO A 192 15.61 1.49 -13.24
N PHE A 193 16.78 0.86 -13.47
CA PHE A 193 17.67 0.42 -12.39
C PHE A 193 18.32 1.59 -11.66
N LEU A 194 18.74 2.63 -12.40
CA LEU A 194 19.30 3.84 -11.80
C LEU A 194 18.26 4.55 -10.93
N LEU A 195 17.03 4.69 -11.43
CA LEU A 195 15.94 5.30 -10.69
C LEU A 195 15.61 4.52 -9.42
N GLN A 196 15.54 3.18 -9.50
CA GLN A 196 15.36 2.32 -8.34
C GLN A 196 16.51 2.42 -7.34
N ALA A 197 17.76 2.50 -7.80
CA ALA A 197 18.94 2.63 -6.94
C ALA A 197 18.97 3.97 -6.19
N LEU A 198 18.42 5.02 -6.82
CA LEU A 198 18.35 6.37 -6.28
C LEU A 198 17.02 6.68 -5.55
N SER A 199 16.17 5.68 -5.33
CA SER A 199 14.99 5.82 -4.46
C SER A 199 15.39 5.94 -2.99
N VAL A 200 14.67 6.79 -2.27
CA VAL A 200 14.77 6.97 -0.81
C VAL A 200 13.39 6.86 -0.17
N THR A 201 13.32 6.61 1.13
CA THR A 201 12.06 6.58 1.88
C THR A 201 11.99 7.67 2.94
N MET A 202 10.80 8.25 3.06
CA MET A 202 10.42 9.17 4.12
C MET A 202 9.47 8.44 5.07
N LYS A 203 9.75 8.47 6.37
CA LYS A 203 8.87 7.92 7.41
C LYS A 203 7.90 9.00 7.87
N VAL A 204 6.61 8.71 7.86
CA VAL A 204 5.58 9.52 8.51
C VAL A 204 5.15 8.79 9.77
N LEU A 205 5.29 9.47 10.90
CA LEU A 205 4.84 9.03 12.21
C LEU A 205 3.66 9.90 12.64
N SER A 206 2.68 9.28 13.28
CA SER A 206 1.67 10.02 14.01
C SER A 206 1.46 9.46 15.42
N THR A 207 1.12 10.36 16.34
CA THR A 207 0.60 10.01 17.66
C THR A 207 -0.83 10.53 17.75
N VAL A 208 -1.79 9.62 17.95
CA VAL A 208 -3.22 9.92 18.05
C VAL A 208 -3.69 9.78 19.50
N ASN A 209 -4.51 10.72 19.97
CA ASN A 209 -4.98 10.79 21.36
C ASN A 209 -3.83 10.69 22.40
N ASP A 210 -2.64 11.18 22.06
CA ASP A 210 -1.42 11.10 22.87
C ASP A 210 -1.00 9.67 23.29
N LYS A 211 -1.57 8.63 22.65
CA LYS A 211 -1.46 7.23 23.07
C LYS A 211 -1.08 6.30 21.93
N TYR A 212 -1.75 6.42 20.78
CA TYR A 212 -1.62 5.46 19.69
C TYR A 212 -0.60 5.94 18.68
N LYS A 213 0.49 5.19 18.53
CA LYS A 213 1.53 5.49 17.55
C LYS A 213 1.22 4.75 16.25
N VAL A 214 1.27 5.47 15.15
CA VAL A 214 1.07 4.93 13.81
C VAL A 214 2.25 5.35 12.94
N GLU A 215 2.66 4.48 12.04
CA GLU A 215 3.75 4.75 11.12
C GLU A 215 3.38 4.36 9.69
N SER A 216 3.99 5.07 8.74
CA SER A 216 3.85 4.81 7.33
C SER A 216 5.13 5.21 6.60
N LEU A 217 5.37 4.56 5.47
CA LEU A 217 6.53 4.78 4.61
C LEU A 217 6.08 5.35 3.27
N PHE A 218 6.78 6.38 2.80
CA PHE A 218 6.57 6.96 1.49
C PHE A 218 7.87 6.91 0.68
N THR A 219 7.81 6.40 -0.55
CA THR A 219 8.98 6.35 -1.44
C THR A 219 9.06 7.62 -2.28
N ILE A 220 10.25 8.20 -2.30
CA ILE A 220 10.61 9.35 -3.13
C ILE A 220 11.59 8.90 -4.22
N ARG A 221 11.26 9.17 -5.47
CA ARG A 221 12.05 8.78 -6.65
C ARG A 221 11.74 9.65 -7.86
N TYR A 222 12.65 9.68 -8.84
CA TYR A 222 12.49 10.53 -10.04
C TYR A 222 11.55 9.95 -11.11
N ASN A 223 11.05 8.72 -10.96
CA ASN A 223 10.26 8.01 -11.97
C ASN A 223 9.13 8.87 -12.57
N SER A 224 8.24 9.40 -11.73
CA SER A 224 7.14 10.27 -12.16
C SER A 224 7.63 11.47 -12.98
N ALA A 225 8.68 12.15 -12.50
CA ALA A 225 9.23 13.35 -13.12
C ALA A 225 9.94 13.09 -14.46
N VAL A 226 10.44 11.88 -14.70
CA VAL A 226 11.17 11.52 -15.93
C VAL A 226 10.45 10.46 -16.78
N SER A 227 9.21 10.11 -16.42
CA SER A 227 8.41 9.09 -17.09
C SER A 227 8.17 9.38 -18.58
N TYR A 228 8.16 10.66 -18.97
CA TYR A 228 7.99 11.08 -20.35
C TYR A 228 9.21 10.79 -21.26
N LEU A 229 10.38 10.48 -20.68
CA LEU A 229 11.60 10.20 -21.44
C LEU A 229 11.60 8.82 -22.08
N ASN A 230 10.96 7.85 -21.41
CA ASN A 230 11.02 6.46 -21.82
C ASN A 230 9.80 5.69 -21.28
N SER A 231 9.06 5.02 -22.17
CA SER A 231 7.91 4.19 -21.81
C SER A 231 8.27 3.00 -20.91
N THR A 232 9.55 2.65 -20.78
CA THR A 232 10.00 1.59 -19.86
C THR A 232 10.22 2.07 -18.44
N VAL A 233 10.14 3.39 -18.15
CA VAL A 233 10.20 3.91 -16.78
C VAL A 233 8.88 3.60 -16.08
N PRO A 234 8.84 2.65 -15.13
CA PRO A 234 7.61 2.34 -14.44
C PRO A 234 7.27 3.47 -13.48
N VAL A 235 6.03 3.94 -13.50
CA VAL A 235 5.43 4.77 -12.45
C VAL A 235 4.42 3.94 -11.70
N ASN A 236 4.22 4.21 -10.42
CA ASN A 236 3.20 3.53 -9.65
C ASN A 236 2.02 4.46 -9.32
N ARG A 237 0.81 3.99 -9.58
CA ARG A 237 -0.46 4.65 -9.32
C ARG A 237 -1.10 4.07 -8.07
N ASN A 238 -1.95 4.86 -7.45
CA ASN A 238 -2.85 4.29 -6.46
C ASN A 238 -3.84 3.35 -7.17
N PRO A 239 -4.07 2.13 -6.65
CA PRO A 239 -5.10 1.26 -7.19
C PRO A 239 -6.46 1.94 -7.08
N VAL A 240 -7.40 1.48 -7.88
CA VAL A 240 -8.81 1.87 -7.78
C VAL A 240 -9.57 0.66 -7.31
N ILE A 241 -10.57 0.80 -6.44
CA ILE A 241 -11.56 -0.26 -6.20
C ILE A 241 -12.69 0.01 -7.20
N GLU A 242 -12.81 -0.79 -8.26
CA GLU A 242 -13.89 -0.60 -9.24
C GLU A 242 -15.24 -1.01 -8.64
N TRP A 243 -15.26 -2.15 -7.95
CA TRP A 243 -16.46 -2.64 -7.27
C TRP A 243 -16.12 -3.44 -6.02
N SER A 244 -17.07 -3.45 -5.10
CA SER A 244 -17.11 -4.26 -3.89
C SER A 244 -18.50 -4.85 -3.74
N ARG A 245 -18.60 -6.15 -3.45
CA ARG A 245 -19.86 -6.90 -3.46
C ARG A 245 -19.95 -7.87 -2.30
N LEU A 246 -21.19 -8.10 -1.85
CA LEU A 246 -21.53 -9.20 -0.96
C LEU A 246 -22.42 -10.20 -1.72
N TYR A 247 -21.96 -11.43 -1.84
CA TYR A 247 -22.68 -12.52 -2.49
C TYR A 247 -23.47 -13.33 -1.45
N LYS A 248 -24.77 -13.53 -1.69
CA LYS A 248 -25.61 -14.53 -1.01
C LYS A 248 -25.58 -15.82 -1.82
N VAL A 249 -25.07 -16.89 -1.23
CA VAL A 249 -24.76 -18.16 -1.91
C VAL A 249 -25.57 -19.29 -1.28
N LYS A 250 -26.22 -20.12 -2.09
CA LYS A 250 -27.03 -21.26 -1.63
C LYS A 250 -26.16 -22.31 -0.92
N GLY A 251 -26.60 -22.74 0.26
CA GLY A 251 -25.94 -23.72 1.11
C GLY A 251 -25.35 -23.10 2.37
N THR A 252 -25.54 -23.74 3.52
CA THR A 252 -25.04 -23.28 4.83
C THR A 252 -23.59 -23.66 5.13
N SER A 253 -23.08 -24.70 4.46
CA SER A 253 -21.74 -25.26 4.71
C SER A 253 -20.73 -24.92 3.61
N VAL A 254 -20.98 -23.84 2.85
CA VAL A 254 -20.05 -23.38 1.82
C VAL A 254 -18.88 -22.69 2.52
N ASN A 255 -17.67 -23.24 2.38
CA ASN A 255 -16.46 -22.73 3.02
C ASN A 255 -15.57 -21.92 2.08
N SER A 256 -15.79 -22.04 0.77
CA SER A 256 -15.13 -21.25 -0.25
C SER A 256 -16.10 -20.98 -1.39
N PHE A 257 -15.93 -19.85 -2.04
CA PHE A 257 -16.78 -19.41 -3.13
C PHE A 257 -15.91 -18.69 -4.14
N ASP A 258 -16.12 -18.98 -5.43
CA ASP A 258 -15.54 -18.25 -6.54
C ASP A 258 -16.67 -17.96 -7.54
N PRO A 259 -17.08 -16.69 -7.74
CA PRO A 259 -18.21 -16.36 -8.61
C PRO A 259 -17.98 -16.80 -10.05
N ALA A 260 -16.73 -16.94 -10.51
CA ALA A 260 -16.44 -17.44 -11.85
C ALA A 260 -16.72 -18.95 -11.99
N LYS A 261 -16.61 -19.72 -10.89
CA LYS A 261 -16.80 -21.18 -10.86
C LYS A 261 -18.16 -21.59 -10.31
N ASN A 262 -18.75 -20.76 -9.45
CA ASN A 262 -19.92 -21.07 -8.63
C ASN A 262 -21.10 -20.13 -8.91
N ALA A 263 -21.15 -19.50 -10.08
CA ALA A 263 -22.20 -18.55 -10.47
C ALA A 263 -23.62 -19.11 -10.26
N SER A 264 -23.85 -20.40 -10.49
CA SER A 264 -25.16 -21.05 -10.31
C SER A 264 -25.63 -21.14 -8.86
N LEU A 265 -24.73 -20.99 -7.88
CA LEU A 265 -25.06 -20.97 -6.46
C LEU A 265 -25.42 -19.57 -5.96
N VAL A 266 -25.16 -18.52 -6.75
CA VAL A 266 -25.46 -17.14 -6.37
C VAL A 266 -26.96 -16.92 -6.44
N ASP A 267 -27.53 -16.53 -5.31
CA ASP A 267 -28.96 -16.19 -5.19
C ASP A 267 -29.17 -14.67 -5.32
N GLN A 268 -28.29 -13.89 -4.68
CA GLN A 268 -28.36 -12.43 -4.69
C GLN A 268 -26.95 -11.82 -4.58
N VAL A 269 -26.78 -10.63 -5.14
CA VAL A 269 -25.57 -9.82 -5.02
C VAL A 269 -25.96 -8.46 -4.50
N TYR A 270 -25.36 -8.06 -3.37
CA TYR A 270 -25.48 -6.72 -2.83
C TYR A 270 -24.31 -5.88 -3.32
N SER A 271 -24.59 -4.66 -3.80
CA SER A 271 -23.55 -3.70 -4.14
C SER A 271 -23.08 -3.03 -2.87
N MET A 272 -21.77 -3.03 -2.63
CA MET A 272 -21.17 -2.35 -1.50
C MET A 272 -20.48 -1.05 -1.93
N ASP A 273 -20.82 -0.54 -3.12
CA ASP A 273 -20.17 0.64 -3.70
C ASP A 273 -20.73 1.96 -3.13
N GLU A 274 -21.96 1.94 -2.59
CA GLU A 274 -22.59 3.10 -1.96
C GLU A 274 -22.35 3.12 -0.45
N VAL A 275 -22.01 4.31 0.08
CA VAL A 275 -21.68 4.51 1.52
C VAL A 275 -22.86 4.16 2.45
N TYR A 276 -24.09 4.37 1.97
CA TYR A 276 -25.32 4.16 2.75
C TYR A 276 -26.45 3.65 1.87
N ARG A 277 -26.44 2.35 1.56
CA ARG A 277 -27.63 1.61 1.13
C ARG A 277 -27.23 0.17 0.85
N ASP A 278 -27.53 -0.70 1.80
CA ASP A 278 -28.32 -1.89 1.54
C ASP A 278 -28.66 -2.56 2.88
N THR A 279 -29.93 -2.86 3.06
CA THR A 279 -30.32 -3.81 4.08
C THR A 279 -29.89 -5.18 3.58
N VAL A 280 -28.86 -5.77 4.18
CA VAL A 280 -28.44 -7.13 3.88
C VAL A 280 -29.42 -8.08 4.55
N VAL A 281 -30.15 -8.84 3.74
CA VAL A 281 -31.12 -9.83 4.24
C VAL A 281 -30.41 -11.15 4.49
N ILE A 282 -30.40 -11.55 5.75
CA ILE A 282 -29.83 -12.80 6.25
C ILE A 282 -30.93 -13.85 6.33
N GLU A 283 -30.76 -14.94 5.58
CA GLU A 283 -31.70 -16.05 5.44
C GLU A 283 -31.02 -17.36 5.81
N ASP A 284 -31.77 -18.23 6.49
CA ASP A 284 -31.34 -19.60 6.73
C ASP A 284 -31.16 -20.34 5.40
N GLY A 285 -30.19 -21.25 5.34
CA GLY A 285 -29.91 -22.00 4.10
C GLY A 285 -28.82 -21.38 3.22
N TYR A 286 -28.27 -20.21 3.58
CA TYR A 286 -27.30 -19.47 2.75
C TYR A 286 -25.96 -19.21 3.47
N SER A 287 -24.94 -18.95 2.66
CA SER A 287 -23.62 -18.45 3.06
C SER A 287 -23.34 -17.11 2.38
N TYR A 288 -22.53 -16.25 3.01
CA TYR A 288 -22.29 -14.89 2.58
C TYR A 288 -20.81 -14.64 2.32
N PHE A 289 -20.46 -14.05 1.17
CA PHE A 289 -19.07 -13.85 0.76
C PHE A 289 -18.82 -12.43 0.23
N LEU A 290 -17.86 -11.74 0.82
CA LEU A 290 -17.35 -10.47 0.34
C LEU A 290 -16.32 -10.67 -0.76
N ALA A 291 -16.39 -9.79 -1.75
CA ALA A 291 -15.50 -9.74 -2.88
C ALA A 291 -15.23 -8.28 -3.25
N ALA A 292 -14.05 -8.03 -3.80
CA ALA A 292 -13.75 -6.77 -4.42
C ALA A 292 -12.85 -6.99 -5.63
N ASP A 293 -12.82 -5.99 -6.49
CA ASP A 293 -11.97 -5.94 -7.65
C ASP A 293 -11.48 -4.54 -7.86
N SER A 294 -10.21 -4.44 -8.21
CA SER A 294 -9.55 -3.21 -8.54
C SER A 294 -9.55 -2.89 -10.04
N GLY A 295 -10.12 -3.78 -10.84
CA GLY A 295 -10.15 -3.66 -12.29
C GLY A 295 -8.83 -4.06 -12.95
N THR A 296 -8.87 -4.27 -14.26
CA THR A 296 -7.66 -4.52 -15.07
C THR A 296 -7.05 -3.24 -15.63
N HIS A 297 -7.78 -2.13 -15.61
CA HIS A 297 -7.36 -0.84 -16.18
C HIS A 297 -6.42 -0.05 -15.26
N SER A 298 -6.26 -0.49 -14.01
CA SER A 298 -5.46 0.16 -12.98
C SER A 298 -4.09 -0.50 -12.74
N LEU A 299 -3.76 -1.56 -13.49
CA LEU A 299 -2.56 -2.36 -13.26
C LEU A 299 -1.31 -1.70 -13.84
N ASP A 300 -0.36 -1.40 -12.97
CA ASP A 300 0.96 -0.92 -13.34
C ASP A 300 1.96 -2.08 -13.50
N TYR A 301 3.09 -1.72 -14.10
CA TYR A 301 4.23 -2.61 -14.27
C TYR A 301 5.36 -2.19 -13.35
N GLY A 302 6.06 -3.17 -12.80
CA GLY A 302 7.33 -2.98 -12.08
C GLY A 302 8.47 -3.63 -12.85
N MET A 303 9.70 -3.20 -12.57
CA MET A 303 10.90 -3.88 -13.07
C MET A 303 11.66 -4.48 -11.89
N SER A 304 11.85 -5.80 -11.91
CA SER A 304 12.60 -6.49 -10.86
C SER A 304 14.07 -6.08 -10.90
N MET A 305 14.60 -5.61 -9.77
CA MET A 305 16.02 -5.34 -9.59
C MET A 305 16.86 -6.63 -9.57
N ASN A 306 16.26 -7.80 -9.38
CA ASN A 306 17.02 -9.06 -9.36
C ASN A 306 17.16 -9.70 -10.75
N SER A 307 16.11 -9.60 -11.58
CA SER A 307 16.07 -10.26 -12.89
C SER A 307 16.07 -9.29 -14.08
N GLY A 308 15.84 -8.00 -13.83
CA GLY A 308 15.60 -7.00 -14.87
C GLY A 308 14.31 -7.18 -15.65
N GLN A 309 13.49 -8.17 -15.28
CA GLN A 309 12.24 -8.45 -15.97
C GLN A 309 11.17 -7.47 -15.54
N MET A 310 10.45 -6.96 -16.53
CA MET A 310 9.23 -6.20 -16.32
C MET A 310 8.08 -7.18 -16.12
N SER A 311 7.33 -7.01 -15.04
CA SER A 311 6.12 -7.78 -14.79
C SER A 311 5.00 -6.87 -14.31
N GLN A 312 3.79 -7.38 -14.42
CA GLN A 312 2.61 -6.70 -13.91
C GLN A 312 2.58 -6.84 -12.39
N GLU A 313 2.12 -5.81 -11.70
CA GLU A 313 1.85 -5.90 -10.28
C GLU A 313 0.66 -6.82 -9.97
N SER A 314 0.44 -7.06 -8.69
CA SER A 314 -0.75 -7.72 -8.18
C SER A 314 -1.36 -6.92 -7.04
N PHE A 315 -2.61 -7.18 -6.71
CA PHE A 315 -3.31 -6.48 -5.63
C PHE A 315 -3.65 -7.41 -4.48
N ILE A 316 -3.56 -6.87 -3.27
CA ILE A 316 -4.02 -7.50 -2.05
C ILE A 316 -5.20 -6.70 -1.49
N TYR A 317 -6.21 -7.43 -1.01
CA TYR A 317 -7.42 -6.87 -0.41
C TYR A 317 -7.46 -7.23 1.07
N GLU A 318 -7.50 -6.22 1.91
CA GLU A 318 -7.58 -6.33 3.36
C GLU A 318 -8.91 -5.75 3.85
N TRP A 319 -9.66 -6.56 4.57
CA TRP A 319 -10.96 -6.20 5.10
C TRP A 319 -10.87 -5.95 6.60
N PHE A 320 -11.54 -4.91 7.07
CA PHE A 320 -11.77 -4.64 8.48
C PHE A 320 -13.26 -4.57 8.73
N TYR A 321 -13.70 -4.90 9.94
CA TYR A 321 -15.11 -4.84 10.29
C TYR A 321 -15.35 -4.38 11.72
N ARG A 322 -16.51 -3.77 11.94
CA ARG A 322 -17.00 -3.38 13.26
C ARG A 322 -18.49 -3.68 13.38
N ASN A 323 -18.87 -4.12 14.58
CA ASN A 323 -20.26 -4.19 15.00
C ASN A 323 -20.63 -2.84 15.62
N ASP A 324 -21.52 -2.08 15.00
CA ASP A 324 -21.81 -0.69 15.40
C ASP A 324 -22.85 -0.59 16.52
N ASP A 325 -23.67 -1.63 16.70
CA ASP A 325 -24.62 -1.68 17.82
C ASP A 325 -23.91 -2.05 19.13
N PHE A 326 -24.04 -1.18 20.14
CA PHE A 326 -23.57 -1.45 21.48
C PHE A 326 -24.51 -2.42 22.21
N LEU A 327 -24.00 -3.60 22.57
CA LEU A 327 -24.75 -4.65 23.26
C LEU A 327 -24.00 -5.06 24.54
N GLU A 328 -24.41 -4.52 25.70
CA GLU A 328 -23.74 -4.66 27.02
C GLU A 328 -23.45 -6.11 27.48
N SER A 329 -24.07 -7.11 26.86
CA SER A 329 -23.92 -8.53 27.23
C SER A 329 -23.78 -9.47 26.03
N ALA A 330 -23.42 -8.95 24.85
CA ALA A 330 -23.25 -9.78 23.67
C ALA A 330 -21.94 -10.57 23.75
N ASP A 331 -22.04 -11.86 23.47
CA ASP A 331 -20.88 -12.71 23.21
C ASP A 331 -20.25 -12.28 21.87
N PRO A 332 -18.98 -11.82 21.83
CA PRO A 332 -18.35 -11.36 20.60
C PRO A 332 -18.29 -12.42 19.49
N GLU A 333 -18.32 -13.71 19.85
CA GLU A 333 -18.35 -14.81 18.86
C GLU A 333 -19.72 -14.98 18.21
N LYS A 334 -20.76 -14.34 18.75
CA LYS A 334 -22.12 -14.33 18.20
C LYS A 334 -22.41 -13.10 17.34
N LEU A 335 -21.43 -12.24 17.13
CA LEU A 335 -21.53 -11.05 16.29
C LEU A 335 -21.02 -11.35 14.87
N ILE A 336 -20.96 -10.33 14.01
CA ILE A 336 -20.34 -10.51 12.68
C ILE A 336 -18.90 -10.95 12.85
N VAL A 337 -18.48 -11.90 12.02
CA VAL A 337 -17.09 -12.32 11.88
C VAL A 337 -16.75 -12.43 10.40
N LEU A 338 -15.57 -11.94 10.02
CA LEU A 338 -15.01 -12.16 8.69
C LEU A 338 -13.93 -13.24 8.75
N GLU A 339 -14.08 -14.28 7.94
CA GLU A 339 -13.15 -15.41 7.86
C GLU A 339 -12.43 -15.42 6.51
N LYS A 340 -11.11 -15.63 6.56
CA LYS A 340 -10.28 -15.81 5.38
C LYS A 340 -10.08 -17.29 5.13
N SER A 341 -10.67 -17.81 4.07
CA SER A 341 -10.39 -19.18 3.64
C SER A 341 -8.99 -19.23 2.99
N PRO A 342 -8.09 -20.14 3.43
CA PRO A 342 -6.77 -20.27 2.84
C PRO A 342 -6.82 -20.45 1.31
N GLY A 343 -6.06 -19.63 0.58
CA GLY A 343 -6.02 -19.63 -0.88
C GLY A 343 -7.25 -19.03 -1.59
N SER A 344 -8.24 -18.53 -0.85
CA SER A 344 -9.40 -17.81 -1.41
C SER A 344 -9.09 -16.31 -1.55
N LYS A 345 -9.53 -15.71 -2.66
CA LYS A 345 -9.59 -14.25 -2.82
C LYS A 345 -10.87 -13.64 -2.23
N PHE A 346 -11.81 -14.51 -1.82
CA PHE A 346 -13.12 -14.15 -1.31
C PHE A 346 -13.18 -14.39 0.19
N VAL A 347 -13.80 -13.45 0.90
CA VAL A 347 -13.87 -13.43 2.37
C VAL A 347 -15.24 -13.89 2.80
N LYS A 348 -15.32 -14.90 3.67
CA LYS A 348 -16.61 -15.36 4.18
C LYS A 348 -17.07 -14.39 5.28
N LEU A 349 -18.31 -13.91 5.16
CA LEU A 349 -18.98 -13.14 6.21
C LEU A 349 -19.88 -14.09 6.98
N LEU A 350 -19.57 -14.29 8.25
CA LEU A 350 -20.46 -14.97 9.18
C LEU A 350 -21.43 -13.94 9.73
N PRO A 351 -22.75 -14.06 9.45
CA PRO A 351 -23.73 -13.15 10.00
C PRO A 351 -23.82 -13.30 11.53
N PRO A 352 -24.34 -12.29 12.24
CA PRO A 352 -24.52 -12.37 13.67
C PRO A 352 -25.51 -13.48 14.01
N ILE A 353 -25.23 -14.22 15.07
CA ILE A 353 -26.19 -15.12 15.72
C ILE A 353 -27.10 -14.30 16.64
N ASP A 354 -26.56 -13.27 17.29
CA ASP A 354 -27.35 -12.33 18.10
C ASP A 354 -28.07 -11.33 17.19
N ARG A 355 -29.34 -11.64 16.87
CA ARG A 355 -30.19 -10.83 15.97
C ARG A 355 -30.52 -9.41 16.47
N ARG A 356 -30.10 -9.05 17.69
CA ARG A 356 -30.17 -7.66 18.18
C ARG A 356 -29.17 -6.76 17.45
N MET A 357 -28.07 -7.34 16.97
CA MET A 357 -27.08 -6.67 16.15
C MET A 357 -27.64 -6.49 14.73
N LYS A 358 -27.65 -5.24 14.26
CA LYS A 358 -28.18 -4.80 12.97
C LYS A 358 -27.17 -3.95 12.21
N HIS A 359 -26.50 -3.00 12.87
CA HIS A 359 -25.64 -2.04 12.18
C HIS A 359 -24.19 -2.50 12.15
N PHE A 360 -23.57 -2.44 10.98
CA PHE A 360 -22.16 -2.79 10.80
C PHE A 360 -21.43 -1.80 9.92
N SER A 361 -20.12 -1.75 10.12
CA SER A 361 -19.17 -1.05 9.28
C SER A 361 -18.17 -2.06 8.71
N LEU A 362 -17.91 -1.97 7.42
CA LEU A 362 -16.82 -2.67 6.74
C LEU A 362 -15.88 -1.63 6.14
N TRP A 363 -14.59 -1.92 6.19
CA TRP A 363 -13.59 -1.17 5.47
C TRP A 363 -12.80 -2.10 4.58
N LEU A 364 -12.54 -1.67 3.37
CA LEU A 364 -11.69 -2.36 2.42
C LEU A 364 -10.49 -1.47 2.12
N VAL A 365 -9.30 -2.02 2.34
CA VAL A 365 -8.04 -1.47 1.87
C VAL A 365 -7.54 -2.37 0.74
N THR A 366 -7.29 -1.77 -0.42
CA THR A 366 -6.57 -2.44 -1.51
C THR A 366 -5.20 -1.82 -1.62
N TYR A 367 -4.17 -2.64 -1.74
CA TYR A 367 -2.82 -2.16 -1.99
C TYR A 367 -2.13 -3.01 -3.04
N ASP A 368 -1.27 -2.37 -3.83
CA ASP A 368 -0.46 -3.09 -4.79
C ASP A 368 0.72 -3.80 -4.12
N THR A 369 1.20 -4.82 -4.82
CA THR A 369 2.40 -5.54 -4.45
C THR A 369 3.12 -6.02 -5.70
N PHE A 370 4.43 -5.85 -5.68
CA PHE A 370 5.34 -6.30 -6.71
C PHE A 370 6.62 -6.82 -6.06
N MET A 371 7.02 -8.04 -6.42
CA MET A 371 8.21 -8.65 -5.88
C MET A 371 9.44 -8.31 -6.73
N GLY A 372 10.50 -7.85 -6.06
CA GLY A 372 11.82 -7.66 -6.68
C GLY A 372 12.15 -6.23 -7.07
N GLU A 373 11.22 -5.27 -6.99
CA GLU A 373 11.53 -3.85 -7.17
C GLU A 373 12.01 -3.23 -5.85
N ARG A 374 13.15 -2.52 -5.90
CA ARG A 374 13.73 -1.90 -4.69
C ARG A 374 12.91 -0.68 -4.27
N LEU A 375 12.48 -0.68 -3.02
CA LEU A 375 11.73 0.42 -2.39
C LEU A 375 10.52 0.86 -3.23
N ARG A 376 9.81 -0.08 -3.86
CA ARG A 376 8.60 0.24 -4.64
C ARG A 376 7.64 1.08 -3.77
N PRO A 377 7.19 2.26 -4.23
CA PRO A 377 6.10 2.98 -3.59
C PRO A 377 4.86 2.10 -3.57
N VAL A 378 4.22 1.93 -2.41
CA VAL A 378 3.00 1.13 -2.31
C VAL A 378 1.81 2.05 -2.55
N GLY A 379 1.02 1.76 -3.57
CA GLY A 379 -0.25 2.41 -3.83
C GLY A 379 -1.35 1.82 -2.97
N PHE A 380 -2.27 2.69 -2.54
CA PHE A 380 -3.39 2.31 -1.71
C PHE A 380 -4.71 2.87 -2.25
N CYS A 381 -5.77 2.08 -2.08
CA CYS A 381 -7.15 2.51 -2.24
C CYS A 381 -7.92 2.15 -0.97
N PHE A 382 -8.87 3.01 -0.60
CA PHE A 382 -9.67 2.83 0.60
C PHE A 382 -11.16 2.98 0.27
N ARG A 383 -11.98 2.10 0.85
CA ARG A 383 -13.43 2.22 0.81
C ARG A 383 -14.04 1.88 2.16
N ALA A 384 -14.87 2.77 2.68
CA ALA A 384 -15.70 2.54 3.85
C ALA A 384 -17.14 2.22 3.41
N MET A 385 -17.77 1.26 4.09
CA MET A 385 -19.10 0.76 3.80
C MET A 385 -19.87 0.61 5.11
N HIS A 386 -21.12 1.08 5.16
CA HIS A 386 -21.95 1.01 6.34
C HIS A 386 -23.30 0.41 5.98
N GLY A 387 -23.74 -0.59 6.74
CA GLY A 387 -24.91 -1.40 6.38
C GLY A 387 -25.80 -1.76 7.56
N VAL A 388 -26.97 -2.27 7.22
CA VAL A 388 -27.97 -2.77 8.18
C VAL A 388 -28.28 -4.22 7.83
N ILE A 389 -28.34 -5.08 8.84
CA ILE A 389 -28.76 -6.47 8.73
C ILE A 389 -30.24 -6.57 9.06
N ALA A 390 -30.98 -7.29 8.22
CA ALA A 390 -32.32 -7.79 8.52
C ALA A 390 -32.35 -9.31 8.43
N TYR A 391 -33.12 -9.95 9.30
CA TYR A 391 -33.33 -11.40 9.26
C TYR A 391 -34.69 -11.70 8.65
N ARG A 392 -34.75 -12.75 7.82
CA ARG A 392 -35.99 -13.25 7.23
C ARG A 392 -36.23 -14.71 7.55
#